data_AF-A0A7J7N4A4-F1
#
_entry.id   AF-A0A7J7N4A4-F1
#
_cell.length_a   1.000
_cell.length_b   1.000
_cell.length_c   1.000
_cell.angle_alpha   90.00
_cell.angle_beta   90.00
_cell.angle_gamma   90.00
#
_symmetry.space_group_name_H-M   'P 1'
#
loop_
_entity.id
_entity.type
_entity.pdbx_description
1 polymer ?
#
loop_
_entity_poly.entity_id
_entity_poly.type
_entity_poly.pdbx_seq_one_letter_code
_entity_poly.pdbx_strand_id
1 'polypeptide(L)'
;MENIMFFAFSCVVILLGSSRVNAKTVVSPSVSLTPTPAPAPASDFVNLTELFTVAGPFKIFLGYLESTKVIETFQDQANQTEEGITIFVPKDEAFSSLKKPSLSNLTAEQLKSLLLAHALPHFYSLAEFKNLSESNPISTFAGGQYAVNFTDVSGTVQLSSGWTNTKVTSSVHSTDPVAIYQINKVLLPKAIFGTPPPPSPAPAPSPDIAPVADIPSGADGDNALSPKSPPPPSSSYRIISWSILNYIVLAVSGAFISFL
;
A
#
# COMPACT_ATOMS: atom_id res chain seq x y z
N MET A 1 -18.33 -59.97 3.22
CA MET A 1 -18.56 -58.81 2.33
C MET A 1 -20.01 -58.37 2.47
N GLU A 2 -20.41 -58.09 3.71
CA GLU A 2 -21.78 -57.73 4.11
C GLU A 2 -21.64 -56.56 5.11
N ASN A 3 -22.71 -55.79 5.31
CA ASN A 3 -22.81 -54.58 6.17
C ASN A 3 -22.37 -53.22 5.58
N ILE A 4 -21.89 -53.13 4.32
CA ILE A 4 -21.62 -51.82 3.67
C ILE A 4 -22.71 -51.40 2.65
N MET A 5 -23.68 -52.29 2.36
CA MET A 5 -24.73 -52.06 1.36
C MET A 5 -26.14 -51.88 1.95
N PHE A 6 -26.27 -51.14 3.07
CA PHE A 6 -27.58 -50.84 3.67
C PHE A 6 -27.84 -49.35 3.98
N PHE A 7 -26.85 -48.46 3.87
CA PHE A 7 -27.02 -47.04 4.21
C PHE A 7 -27.37 -46.11 3.03
N ALA A 8 -27.44 -46.65 1.80
CA ALA A 8 -27.58 -45.87 0.56
C ALA A 8 -29.00 -45.83 -0.03
N PHE A 9 -30.01 -46.41 0.64
CA PHE A 9 -31.36 -46.61 0.06
C PHE A 9 -32.53 -45.95 0.82
N SER A 10 -32.27 -45.10 1.82
CA SER A 10 -33.30 -44.62 2.78
C SER A 10 -33.90 -43.23 2.52
N CYS A 11 -33.52 -42.50 1.46
CA CYS A 11 -34.00 -41.13 1.21
C CYS A 11 -34.73 -40.92 -0.14
N VAL A 12 -35.07 -42.00 -0.85
CA VAL A 12 -36.00 -41.98 -1.98
C VAL A 12 -37.16 -42.92 -1.63
N VAL A 13 -38.38 -42.57 -2.02
CA VAL A 13 -39.66 -43.23 -1.65
C VAL A 13 -40.24 -42.84 -0.28
N ILE A 14 -40.61 -41.55 -0.11
CA ILE A 14 -41.82 -41.16 0.64
C ILE A 14 -42.52 -40.03 -0.13
N LEU A 15 -43.86 -39.98 -0.07
CA LEU A 15 -44.77 -38.96 -0.64
C LEU A 15 -45.16 -39.09 -2.13
N LEU A 16 -45.74 -40.25 -2.48
CA LEU A 16 -46.89 -40.26 -3.39
C LEU A 16 -48.19 -40.28 -2.57
N GLY A 17 -49.13 -39.40 -2.90
CA GLY A 17 -50.56 -39.57 -2.60
C GLY A 17 -51.12 -38.84 -1.37
N SER A 18 -51.88 -37.76 -1.62
CA SER A 18 -53.09 -37.43 -0.85
C SER A 18 -54.03 -36.52 -1.64
N SER A 19 -55.22 -37.06 -1.92
CA SER A 19 -56.53 -36.40 -1.96
C SER A 19 -56.73 -35.09 -2.73
N ARG A 20 -57.47 -35.17 -3.85
CA ARG A 20 -58.18 -34.00 -4.40
C ARG A 20 -59.38 -33.66 -3.53
N VAL A 21 -59.39 -32.47 -2.93
CA VAL A 21 -60.59 -31.86 -2.34
C VAL A 21 -61.18 -30.88 -3.36
N ASN A 22 -62.46 -31.10 -3.70
CA ASN A 22 -63.21 -30.23 -4.58
C ASN A 22 -63.81 -29.09 -3.75
N ALA A 23 -63.30 -27.86 -3.89
CA ALA A 23 -63.78 -26.69 -3.15
C ALA A 23 -64.45 -25.69 -4.11
N LYS A 24 -65.73 -25.46 -3.85
CA LYS A 24 -66.71 -24.71 -4.65
C LYS A 24 -66.35 -23.23 -4.78
N THR A 25 -66.45 -22.68 -5.99
CA THR A 25 -66.35 -21.23 -6.27
C THR A 25 -67.33 -20.43 -5.40
N VAL A 26 -66.79 -19.47 -4.64
CA VAL A 26 -67.55 -18.36 -4.06
C VAL A 26 -66.85 -17.08 -4.48
N VAL A 27 -67.56 -16.22 -5.20
CA VAL A 27 -67.05 -14.92 -5.67
C VAL A 27 -67.14 -13.92 -4.53
N SER A 28 -65.99 -13.46 -4.05
CA SER A 28 -65.86 -12.29 -3.18
C SER A 28 -64.99 -11.25 -3.89
N PRO A 29 -65.33 -9.95 -3.86
CA PRO A 29 -64.57 -8.92 -4.56
C PRO A 29 -63.29 -8.59 -3.80
N SER A 30 -62.22 -9.35 -4.06
CA SER A 30 -60.88 -9.00 -3.59
C SER A 30 -60.36 -7.80 -4.39
N VAL A 31 -60.33 -6.62 -3.76
CA VAL A 31 -59.63 -5.45 -4.29
C VAL A 31 -58.16 -5.80 -4.47
N SER A 32 -57.72 -5.88 -5.73
CA SER A 32 -56.31 -6.13 -6.05
C SER A 32 -55.51 -4.86 -5.77
N LEU A 33 -54.90 -4.79 -4.58
CA LEU A 33 -53.83 -3.84 -4.33
C LEU A 33 -52.58 -4.39 -5.03
N THR A 34 -52.33 -3.92 -6.25
CA THR A 34 -51.03 -4.08 -6.90
C THR A 34 -49.95 -3.56 -5.96
N PRO A 35 -48.89 -4.32 -5.64
CA PRO A 35 -47.80 -3.79 -4.84
C PRO A 35 -47.21 -2.60 -5.58
N THR A 36 -47.27 -1.42 -4.95
CA THR A 36 -46.48 -0.26 -5.38
C THR A 36 -45.02 -0.72 -5.42
N PRO A 37 -44.27 -0.50 -6.51
CA PRO A 37 -42.85 -0.77 -6.53
C PRO A 37 -42.22 -0.10 -5.31
N ALA A 38 -41.48 -0.88 -4.50
CA ALA A 38 -40.68 -0.30 -3.44
C ALA A 38 -39.79 0.79 -4.08
N PRO A 39 -39.62 1.96 -3.45
CA PRO A 39 -38.64 2.93 -3.93
C PRO A 39 -37.33 2.20 -4.19
N ALA A 40 -36.77 2.35 -5.39
CA ALA A 40 -35.45 1.84 -5.68
C ALA A 40 -34.50 2.34 -4.58
N PRO A 41 -33.53 1.53 -4.11
CA PRO A 41 -32.55 2.00 -3.15
C PRO A 41 -32.01 3.35 -3.62
N ALA A 42 -32.03 4.34 -2.73
CA ALA A 42 -31.33 5.58 -3.01
C ALA A 42 -29.89 5.20 -3.32
N SER A 43 -29.35 5.70 -4.43
CA SER A 43 -27.99 5.41 -4.83
C SER A 43 -27.05 5.90 -3.73
N ASP A 44 -26.43 4.98 -3.00
CA ASP A 44 -25.46 5.24 -1.92
C ASP A 44 -24.11 5.73 -2.47
N PHE A 45 -24.16 6.74 -3.35
CA PHE A 45 -22.97 7.35 -3.95
C PHE A 45 -22.13 8.02 -2.87
N VAL A 46 -20.86 7.64 -2.85
CA VAL A 46 -19.88 8.15 -1.88
C VAL A 46 -19.53 9.59 -2.23
N ASN A 47 -19.86 10.53 -1.34
CA ASN A 47 -19.38 11.91 -1.43
C ASN A 47 -17.88 11.96 -1.07
N LEU A 48 -17.03 12.17 -2.07
CA LEU A 48 -15.57 12.14 -1.91
C LEU A 48 -15.07 13.26 -0.99
N THR A 49 -15.65 14.46 -1.07
CA THR A 49 -15.30 15.61 -0.21
C THR A 49 -15.59 15.30 1.26
N GLU A 50 -16.77 14.75 1.55
CA GLU A 50 -17.16 14.33 2.90
C GLU A 50 -16.26 13.20 3.40
N LEU A 51 -16.00 12.19 2.58
CA LEU A 51 -15.16 11.06 2.93
C LEU A 51 -13.71 11.49 3.23
N PHE A 52 -13.11 12.38 2.42
CA PHE A 52 -11.79 12.95 2.72
C PHE A 52 -11.77 13.84 3.96
N THR A 53 -12.88 14.50 4.29
CA THR A 53 -13.03 15.32 5.50
C THR A 53 -13.10 14.49 6.78
N VAL A 54 -13.78 13.34 6.73
CA VAL A 54 -14.03 12.48 7.89
C VAL A 54 -12.95 11.42 8.11
N ALA A 55 -12.43 10.80 7.04
CA ALA A 55 -11.69 9.55 7.16
C ALA A 55 -10.17 9.68 7.46
N GLY A 56 -9.58 10.88 7.44
CA GLY A 56 -8.17 11.03 7.82
C GLY A 56 -7.55 12.42 7.66
N PRO A 57 -6.23 12.54 7.93
CA PRO A 57 -5.46 13.76 7.72
C PRO A 57 -5.13 13.91 6.23
N PHE A 58 -6.15 14.25 5.44
CA PHE A 58 -6.10 14.42 3.98
C PHE A 58 -6.46 15.85 3.56
N LYS A 59 -6.45 16.79 4.49
CA LYS A 59 -6.98 18.15 4.31
C LYS A 59 -6.18 18.97 3.31
N ILE A 60 -4.86 18.76 3.24
CA ILE A 60 -4.00 19.42 2.27
C ILE A 60 -4.29 18.89 0.86
N PHE A 61 -4.44 17.57 0.70
CA PHE A 61 -4.80 16.98 -0.60
C PHE A 61 -6.19 17.43 -1.05
N LEU A 62 -7.19 17.38 -0.15
CA LEU A 62 -8.55 17.85 -0.44
C LEU A 62 -8.56 19.32 -0.88
N GLY A 63 -7.90 20.22 -0.16
CA GLY A 63 -7.82 21.63 -0.55
C GLY A 63 -7.15 21.87 -1.91
N TYR A 64 -6.19 21.03 -2.30
CA TYR A 64 -5.65 21.03 -3.66
C TYR A 64 -6.67 20.51 -4.70
N LEU A 65 -7.42 19.44 -4.41
CA LEU A 65 -8.46 18.93 -5.31
C LEU A 65 -9.60 19.93 -5.53
N GLU A 66 -10.02 20.63 -4.47
CA GLU A 66 -11.05 21.67 -4.50
C GLU A 66 -10.59 22.89 -5.31
N SER A 67 -9.43 23.46 -4.98
CA SER A 67 -8.90 24.66 -5.66
C SER A 67 -8.56 24.46 -7.13
N THR A 68 -8.32 23.21 -7.56
CA THR A 68 -8.06 22.85 -8.98
C THR A 68 -9.27 22.22 -9.68
N LYS A 69 -10.40 22.06 -8.98
CA LYS A 69 -11.61 21.36 -9.45
C LYS A 69 -11.42 19.89 -9.85
N VAL A 70 -10.31 19.26 -9.46
CA VAL A 70 -10.08 17.82 -9.71
C VAL A 70 -11.04 16.97 -8.88
N ILE A 71 -11.54 17.47 -7.74
CA ILE A 71 -12.59 16.78 -6.96
C ILE A 71 -13.87 16.56 -7.78
N GLU A 72 -14.25 17.52 -8.64
CA GLU A 72 -15.41 17.42 -9.54
C GLU A 72 -15.18 16.25 -10.53
N THR A 73 -14.00 16.19 -11.16
CA THR A 73 -13.62 15.09 -12.08
C THR A 73 -13.62 13.71 -11.42
N PHE A 74 -13.15 13.60 -10.18
CA PHE A 74 -13.14 12.32 -9.45
C PHE A 74 -14.55 11.89 -9.02
N GLN A 75 -15.41 12.83 -8.62
CA GLN A 75 -16.79 12.54 -8.26
C GLN A 75 -17.62 12.17 -9.50
N ASP A 76 -17.38 12.84 -10.63
CA ASP A 76 -18.03 12.52 -11.91
C ASP A 76 -17.64 11.12 -12.39
N GLN A 77 -16.36 10.72 -12.30
CA GLN A 77 -15.99 9.33 -12.59
C GLN A 77 -16.75 8.34 -11.69
N ALA A 78 -16.73 8.58 -10.36
CA ALA A 78 -17.34 7.68 -9.39
C ALA A 78 -18.86 7.51 -9.58
N ASN A 79 -19.55 8.53 -10.09
CA ASN A 79 -21.01 8.58 -10.16
C ASN A 79 -21.57 8.36 -11.58
N GLN A 80 -20.77 8.62 -12.64
CA GLN A 80 -21.24 8.65 -14.03
C GLN A 80 -20.63 7.54 -14.91
N THR A 81 -19.68 6.74 -14.42
CA THR A 81 -19.11 5.60 -15.16
C THR A 81 -19.26 4.29 -14.39
N GLU A 82 -19.37 3.19 -15.13
CA GLU A 82 -19.36 1.82 -14.57
C GLU A 82 -17.92 1.31 -14.30
N GLU A 83 -16.90 2.07 -14.71
CA GLU A 83 -15.48 1.72 -14.53
C GLU A 83 -14.98 2.03 -13.10
N GLY A 84 -15.61 3.01 -12.44
CA GLY A 84 -15.21 3.45 -11.11
C GLY A 84 -13.86 4.18 -11.05
N ILE A 85 -13.32 4.31 -9.84
CA ILE A 85 -12.12 5.11 -9.55
C ILE A 85 -11.27 4.52 -8.41
N THR A 86 -9.95 4.63 -8.55
CA THR A 86 -8.99 4.35 -7.48
C THR A 86 -8.17 5.59 -7.18
N ILE A 87 -8.18 6.09 -5.94
CA ILE A 87 -7.50 7.32 -5.51
C ILE A 87 -6.40 7.00 -4.48
N PHE A 88 -5.17 7.40 -4.77
CA PHE A 88 -4.01 7.30 -3.88
C PHE A 88 -3.81 8.61 -3.13
N VAL A 89 -4.18 8.66 -1.86
CA VAL A 89 -4.24 9.89 -1.07
C VAL A 89 -2.98 10.04 -0.21
N PRO A 90 -2.15 11.06 -0.42
CA PRO A 90 -1.06 11.36 0.49
C PRO A 90 -1.61 11.94 1.81
N LYS A 91 -1.09 11.47 2.94
CA LYS A 91 -1.31 12.15 4.24
C LYS A 91 -0.82 13.60 4.21
N ASP A 92 -1.38 14.46 5.06
CA ASP A 92 -0.90 15.83 5.28
C ASP A 92 0.61 15.87 5.64
N GLU A 93 1.10 14.89 6.41
CA GLU A 93 2.53 14.69 6.73
C GLU A 93 3.42 14.50 5.49
N ALA A 94 2.89 13.93 4.41
CA ALA A 94 3.62 13.69 3.17
C ALA A 94 3.96 15.01 2.45
N PHE A 95 3.07 16.01 2.53
CA PHE A 95 3.29 17.36 2.03
C PHE A 95 4.30 18.12 2.91
N SER A 96 4.14 18.06 4.24
CA SER A 96 5.10 18.65 5.19
C SER A 96 6.52 18.09 5.07
N SER A 97 6.64 16.82 4.66
CA SER A 97 7.92 16.15 4.41
C SER A 97 8.57 16.53 3.06
N LEU A 98 7.82 17.17 2.16
CA LEU A 98 8.23 17.43 0.77
C LEU A 98 9.11 18.68 0.63
N LYS A 99 10.35 18.60 1.12
CA LYS A 99 11.29 19.74 1.08
C LYS A 99 11.71 20.13 -0.34
N LYS A 100 11.96 19.15 -1.22
CA LYS A 100 12.26 19.32 -2.65
C LYS A 100 11.79 18.07 -3.43
N PRO A 101 11.25 18.22 -4.65
CA PRO A 101 10.86 19.47 -5.30
C PRO A 101 9.68 20.16 -4.57
N SER A 102 9.50 21.46 -4.76
CA SER A 102 8.40 22.23 -4.15
C SER A 102 7.19 22.26 -5.09
N LEU A 103 6.00 22.00 -4.57
CA LEU A 103 4.74 22.11 -5.32
C LEU A 103 4.38 23.57 -5.64
N SER A 104 4.86 24.53 -4.85
CA SER A 104 4.59 25.97 -5.05
C SER A 104 5.24 26.55 -6.32
N ASN A 105 6.15 25.81 -6.96
CA ASN A 105 6.81 26.23 -8.20
C ASN A 105 6.10 25.71 -9.45
N LEU A 106 4.99 24.97 -9.31
CA LEU A 106 4.23 24.41 -10.42
C LEU A 106 3.27 25.44 -11.01
N THR A 107 3.03 25.35 -12.32
CA THR A 107 1.88 26.03 -12.93
C THR A 107 0.56 25.37 -12.48
N ALA A 108 -0.56 26.08 -12.63
CA ALA A 108 -1.88 25.52 -12.31
C ALA A 108 -2.17 24.21 -13.08
N GLU A 109 -1.79 24.14 -14.35
CA GLU A 109 -1.92 22.92 -15.17
C GLU A 109 -1.01 21.79 -14.67
N GLN A 110 0.25 22.07 -14.31
CA GLN A 110 1.15 21.06 -13.75
C GLN A 110 0.64 20.53 -12.40
N LEU A 111 0.10 21.40 -11.54
CA LEU A 111 -0.53 20.99 -10.29
C LEU A 111 -1.78 20.13 -10.56
N LYS A 112 -2.62 20.51 -11.51
CA LYS A 112 -3.79 19.71 -11.93
C LYS A 112 -3.37 18.32 -12.44
N SER A 113 -2.38 18.23 -13.34
CA SER A 113 -1.83 16.96 -13.80
C SER A 113 -1.22 16.13 -12.67
N LEU A 114 -0.57 16.74 -11.69
CA LEU A 114 -0.03 16.05 -10.51
C LEU A 114 -1.14 15.42 -9.67
N LEU A 115 -2.24 16.14 -9.45
CA LEU A 115 -3.39 15.63 -8.69
C LEU A 115 -4.13 14.53 -9.45
N LEU A 116 -4.35 14.69 -10.75
CA LEU A 116 -4.88 13.63 -11.62
C LEU A 116 -3.95 12.39 -11.64
N ALA A 117 -2.63 12.56 -11.54
CA ALA A 117 -1.69 11.44 -11.43
C ALA A 117 -1.78 10.65 -10.09
N HIS A 118 -2.58 11.11 -9.13
CA HIS A 118 -2.88 10.37 -7.91
C HIS A 118 -4.12 9.46 -8.04
N ALA A 119 -4.76 9.35 -9.21
CA ALA A 119 -5.90 8.46 -9.41
C ALA A 119 -5.80 7.62 -10.69
N LEU A 120 -6.48 6.47 -10.69
CA LEU A 120 -6.69 5.60 -11.85
C LEU A 120 -8.16 5.67 -12.29
N PRO A 121 -8.45 5.66 -13.60
CA PRO A 121 -9.81 5.73 -14.15
C PRO A 121 -10.59 4.42 -14.09
N HIS A 122 -10.21 3.52 -13.17
CA HIS A 122 -10.91 2.28 -12.88
C HIS A 122 -10.86 2.00 -11.37
N PHE A 123 -11.88 1.32 -10.85
CA PHE A 123 -11.85 0.70 -9.53
C PHE A 123 -10.87 -0.48 -9.51
N TYR A 124 -10.03 -0.54 -8.48
CA TYR A 124 -9.14 -1.66 -8.20
C TYR A 124 -9.13 -1.95 -6.70
N SER A 125 -9.43 -3.19 -6.35
CA SER A 125 -9.23 -3.70 -5.00
C SER A 125 -7.75 -3.91 -4.69
N LEU A 126 -7.39 -3.94 -3.40
CA LEU A 126 -6.01 -4.14 -2.95
C LEU A 126 -5.42 -5.49 -3.44
N ALA A 127 -6.27 -6.51 -3.66
CA ALA A 127 -5.87 -7.81 -4.18
C ALA A 127 -5.39 -7.74 -5.65
N GLU A 128 -5.96 -6.83 -6.44
CA GLU A 128 -5.65 -6.68 -7.86
C GLU A 128 -4.33 -5.92 -8.11
N PHE A 129 -3.83 -5.17 -7.12
CA PHE A 129 -2.55 -4.47 -7.21
C PHE A 129 -1.36 -5.40 -7.49
N LYS A 130 -1.46 -6.69 -7.14
CA LYS A 130 -0.48 -7.69 -7.56
C LYS A 130 -0.51 -7.95 -9.07
N ASN A 131 -1.69 -8.09 -9.66
CA ASN A 131 -1.87 -8.24 -11.12
C ASN A 131 -1.44 -6.95 -11.86
N LEU A 132 -1.72 -5.77 -11.29
CA LEU A 132 -1.20 -4.50 -11.81
C LEU A 132 0.33 -4.45 -11.84
N SER A 133 1.02 -5.13 -10.90
CA SER A 133 2.49 -5.19 -10.92
C SER A 133 3.06 -6.00 -12.09
N GLU A 134 2.27 -6.90 -12.68
CA GLU A 134 2.62 -7.72 -13.85
C GLU A 134 2.30 -7.01 -15.18
N SER A 135 1.42 -5.99 -15.15
CA SER A 135 0.94 -5.23 -16.32
C SER A 135 1.45 -3.78 -16.38
N ASN A 136 2.48 -3.45 -15.58
CA ASN A 136 3.13 -2.14 -15.55
C ASN A 136 3.63 -1.65 -16.94
N PRO A 137 3.60 -0.33 -17.23
CA PRO A 137 3.16 0.76 -16.35
C PRO A 137 1.65 1.06 -16.49
N ILE A 138 0.99 1.39 -15.37
CA ILE A 138 -0.46 1.64 -15.34
C ILE A 138 -0.75 3.12 -15.53
N SER A 139 -1.58 3.46 -16.54
CA SER A 139 -1.95 4.84 -16.85
C SER A 139 -2.84 5.44 -15.76
N THR A 140 -2.52 6.66 -15.34
CA THR A 140 -3.32 7.44 -14.39
C THR A 140 -4.31 8.35 -15.10
N PHE A 141 -5.18 9.02 -14.35
CA PHE A 141 -6.11 10.04 -14.86
C PHE A 141 -5.45 11.20 -15.61
N ALA A 142 -4.16 11.46 -15.36
CA ALA A 142 -3.39 12.46 -16.10
C ALA A 142 -2.91 11.96 -17.48
N GLY A 143 -3.07 10.67 -17.79
CA GLY A 143 -2.64 10.02 -19.02
C GLY A 143 -1.32 9.25 -18.90
N GLY A 144 -0.97 8.47 -19.93
CA GLY A 144 0.14 7.51 -19.89
C GLY A 144 1.53 8.08 -19.58
N GLN A 145 1.78 9.37 -19.87
CA GLN A 145 3.04 10.04 -19.49
C GLN A 145 3.18 10.27 -17.96
N TYR A 146 2.10 10.08 -17.21
CA TYR A 146 2.03 10.13 -15.75
C TYR A 146 1.71 8.74 -15.15
N ALA A 147 1.97 7.67 -15.90
CA ALA A 147 1.74 6.30 -15.45
C ALA A 147 2.56 5.95 -14.20
N VAL A 148 2.00 5.07 -13.36
CA VAL A 148 2.61 4.58 -12.12
C VAL A 148 2.93 3.09 -12.25
N ASN A 149 3.97 2.65 -11.55
CA ASN A 149 4.35 1.25 -11.49
C ASN A 149 4.01 0.66 -10.12
N PHE A 150 3.31 -0.47 -10.09
CA PHE A 150 3.01 -1.24 -8.90
C PHE A 150 4.10 -2.28 -8.64
N THR A 151 4.43 -2.50 -7.38
CA THR A 151 5.35 -3.56 -6.95
C THR A 151 4.86 -4.16 -5.63
N ASP A 152 4.75 -5.48 -5.55
CA ASP A 152 4.51 -6.18 -4.29
C ASP A 152 5.86 -6.55 -3.65
N VAL A 153 6.12 -6.03 -2.45
CA VAL A 153 7.29 -6.40 -1.64
C VAL A 153 6.80 -7.04 -0.36
N SER A 154 6.84 -8.37 -0.31
CA SER A 154 6.46 -9.19 0.85
C SER A 154 5.04 -8.91 1.38
N GLY A 155 4.08 -8.70 0.48
CA GLY A 155 2.69 -8.37 0.81
C GLY A 155 2.43 -6.88 1.04
N THR A 156 3.44 -6.02 0.87
CA THR A 156 3.28 -4.55 0.92
C THR A 156 3.35 -3.97 -0.48
N VAL A 157 2.24 -3.41 -0.95
CA VAL A 157 2.17 -2.74 -2.26
C VAL A 157 2.90 -1.39 -2.21
N GLN A 158 3.81 -1.20 -3.17
CA GLN A 158 4.53 0.03 -3.44
C GLN A 158 4.19 0.58 -4.83
N LEU A 159 4.08 1.90 -4.92
CA LEU A 159 3.83 2.65 -6.15
C LEU A 159 5.04 3.52 -6.49
N SER A 160 5.46 3.48 -7.74
CA SER A 160 6.53 4.32 -8.28
C SER A 160 6.05 5.21 -9.42
N SER A 161 6.20 6.52 -9.24
CA SER A 161 5.94 7.58 -10.24
C SER A 161 7.19 7.94 -11.07
N GLY A 162 8.26 7.13 -10.95
CA GLY A 162 9.57 7.37 -11.55
C GLY A 162 10.44 8.37 -10.77
N TRP A 163 9.86 9.31 -10.02
CA TRP A 163 10.56 10.17 -9.06
C TRP A 163 10.33 9.74 -7.62
N THR A 164 9.06 9.60 -7.21
CA THR A 164 8.70 9.10 -5.88
C THR A 164 8.40 7.61 -5.95
N ASN A 165 9.03 6.83 -5.06
CA ASN A 165 8.53 5.52 -4.62
C ASN A 165 7.85 5.68 -3.25
N THR A 166 6.64 5.17 -3.10
CA THR A 166 5.78 5.28 -1.91
C THR A 166 5.09 3.94 -1.64
N LYS A 167 4.69 3.66 -0.39
CA LYS A 167 3.90 2.47 -0.07
C LYS A 167 2.44 2.83 0.23
N VAL A 168 1.54 1.91 -0.11
CA VAL A 168 0.19 1.92 0.46
C VAL A 168 0.30 1.59 1.95
N THR A 169 -0.41 2.35 2.78
CA THR A 169 -0.34 2.26 4.25
C THR A 169 -1.67 1.96 4.93
N SER A 170 -2.78 2.24 4.25
CA SER A 170 -4.14 1.89 4.69
C SER A 170 -5.06 1.87 3.49
N SER A 171 -6.07 1.01 3.51
CA SER A 171 -7.30 1.24 2.74
C SER A 171 -8.20 2.14 3.60
N VAL A 172 -8.63 3.27 3.03
CA VAL A 172 -9.53 4.24 3.67
C VAL A 172 -10.98 3.90 3.32
N HIS A 173 -11.18 3.53 2.06
CA HIS A 173 -12.42 3.04 1.50
C HIS A 173 -12.09 2.10 0.35
N SER A 174 -12.89 1.07 0.11
CA SER A 174 -12.65 0.08 -0.95
C SER A 174 -13.96 -0.67 -1.23
N THR A 175 -14.91 0.02 -1.85
CA THR A 175 -16.21 -0.51 -2.22
C THR A 175 -16.57 0.05 -3.58
N ASP A 176 -16.78 -0.83 -4.56
CA ASP A 176 -17.14 -0.45 -5.92
C ASP A 176 -18.31 0.55 -5.93
N PRO A 177 -18.23 1.69 -6.65
CA PRO A 177 -17.23 2.05 -7.66
C PRO A 177 -15.99 2.83 -7.14
N VAL A 178 -15.77 2.94 -5.83
CA VAL A 178 -14.73 3.82 -5.24
C VAL A 178 -13.71 3.06 -4.39
N ALA A 179 -12.43 3.21 -4.72
CA ALA A 179 -11.31 2.77 -3.90
C ALA A 179 -10.42 3.95 -3.49
N ILE A 180 -10.05 4.01 -2.21
CA ILE A 180 -9.22 5.08 -1.64
C ILE A 180 -8.13 4.47 -0.76
N TYR A 181 -6.88 4.69 -1.16
CA TYR A 181 -5.71 4.12 -0.51
C TYR A 181 -4.75 5.21 -0.03
N GLN A 182 -4.43 5.18 1.26
CA GLN A 182 -3.53 6.13 1.89
C GLN A 182 -2.07 5.80 1.56
N ILE A 183 -1.33 6.77 1.02
CA ILE A 183 0.11 6.67 0.72
C ILE A 183 0.95 7.61 1.61
N ASN A 184 2.22 7.26 1.82
CA ASN A 184 3.11 7.96 2.74
C ASN A 184 3.96 9.09 2.11
N LYS A 185 3.93 9.24 0.78
CA LYS A 185 4.63 10.30 0.04
C LYS A 185 3.74 10.76 -1.12
N VAL A 186 3.85 12.03 -1.50
CA VAL A 186 3.19 12.57 -2.70
C VAL A 186 3.80 11.92 -3.95
N LEU A 187 2.97 11.40 -4.85
CA LEU A 187 3.42 10.92 -6.17
C LEU A 187 3.91 12.12 -6.99
N LEU A 188 5.14 12.04 -7.49
CA LEU A 188 5.76 13.10 -8.26
C LEU A 188 6.04 12.56 -9.66
N PRO A 189 5.24 12.90 -10.68
CA PRO A 189 5.42 12.33 -12.01
C PRO A 189 6.73 12.78 -12.64
N LYS A 190 7.49 11.83 -13.19
CA LYS A 190 8.73 12.11 -13.95
C LYS A 190 8.54 13.15 -15.05
N ALA A 191 7.35 13.20 -15.67
CA ALA A 191 6.99 14.17 -16.70
C ALA A 191 6.97 15.64 -16.23
N ILE A 192 6.80 15.91 -14.92
CA ILE A 192 6.80 17.27 -14.36
C ILE A 192 8.19 17.61 -13.79
N PHE A 193 8.80 16.68 -13.06
CA PHE A 193 10.01 16.97 -12.26
C PHE A 193 11.32 16.56 -12.94
N GLY A 194 11.28 15.75 -13.99
CA GLY A 194 12.46 15.20 -14.65
C GLY A 194 12.99 13.94 -13.95
N THR A 195 14.30 13.73 -13.96
CA THR A 195 14.96 12.61 -13.26
C THR A 195 15.35 13.03 -11.84
N PRO A 196 15.08 12.23 -10.79
CA PRO A 196 15.44 12.59 -9.42
C PRO A 196 16.94 12.88 -9.28
N PRO A 197 17.34 13.88 -8.47
CA PRO A 197 18.75 14.17 -8.24
C PRO A 197 19.43 12.95 -7.60
N PRO A 198 20.73 12.72 -7.87
CA PRO A 198 21.47 11.65 -7.22
C PRO A 198 21.41 11.83 -5.68
N PRO A 199 21.40 10.74 -4.90
CA PRO A 199 21.45 10.83 -3.46
C PRO A 199 22.68 11.65 -3.05
N SER A 200 22.49 12.60 -2.14
CA SER A 200 23.59 13.42 -1.62
C SER A 200 24.70 12.50 -1.09
N PRO A 201 25.99 12.77 -1.37
CA PRO A 201 27.08 12.05 -0.75
C PRO A 201 26.88 11.98 0.77
N ALA A 202 27.09 10.79 1.34
CA ALA A 202 27.01 10.61 2.79
C ALA A 202 28.01 11.58 3.46
N PRO A 203 27.64 12.23 4.59
CA PRO A 203 28.57 13.09 5.32
C PRO A 203 29.86 12.33 5.61
N ALA A 204 31.00 12.91 5.23
CA ALA A 204 32.30 12.33 5.56
C ALA A 204 32.41 12.16 7.08
N PRO A 205 32.99 11.05 7.58
CA PRO A 205 33.21 10.89 9.01
C PRO A 205 34.04 12.06 9.53
N SER A 206 33.51 12.76 10.55
CA SER A 206 34.19 13.89 11.17
C SER A 206 35.58 13.48 11.66
N PRO A 207 36.63 14.28 11.45
CA PRO A 207 37.94 14.02 12.02
C PRO A 207 37.82 13.93 13.54
N ASP A 208 38.24 12.79 14.10
CA ASP A 208 38.29 12.61 15.54
C ASP A 208 39.36 13.55 16.11
N ILE A 209 38.95 14.51 16.93
CA ILE A 209 39.88 15.47 17.55
C ILE A 209 40.58 14.72 18.67
N ALA A 210 41.78 14.21 18.35
CA ALA A 210 42.66 13.62 19.33
C ALA A 210 42.83 14.59 20.54
N PRO A 211 42.74 14.10 21.79
CA PRO A 211 42.91 14.95 22.97
C PRO A 211 44.23 15.73 22.90
N VAL A 212 44.15 17.02 23.23
CA VAL A 212 45.34 17.89 23.25
C VAL A 212 46.35 17.37 24.29
N ALA A 213 47.63 17.52 23.99
CA ALA A 213 48.69 17.07 24.89
C ALA A 213 48.70 17.89 26.18
N ASP A 214 48.51 17.24 27.33
CA ASP A 214 48.81 17.84 28.63
C ASP A 214 50.33 17.95 28.81
N ILE A 215 50.80 19.17 29.06
CA ILE A 215 52.20 19.48 29.37
C ILE A 215 52.34 19.66 30.88
N PRO A 216 53.25 18.92 31.54
CA PRO A 216 53.86 19.37 32.78
C PRO A 216 55.35 19.68 32.56
N SER A 217 55.75 20.92 32.86
CA SER A 217 57.17 21.27 33.07
C SER A 217 57.58 20.96 34.50
N GLY A 218 58.68 20.24 34.72
CA GLY A 218 59.32 20.21 36.05
C GLY A 218 60.22 19.02 36.38
N ALA A 219 61.54 19.24 36.27
CA ALA A 219 62.64 18.75 37.12
C ALA A 219 62.96 17.24 37.30
N ASP A 220 64.26 16.96 37.07
CA ASP A 220 65.17 15.93 37.62
C ASP A 220 64.68 14.94 38.70
N GLY A 221 65.14 13.68 38.57
CA GLY A 221 65.09 12.66 39.63
C GLY A 221 65.57 11.27 39.17
N ASP A 222 66.59 10.74 39.84
CA ASP A 222 67.39 9.59 39.43
C ASP A 222 66.98 8.21 40.01
N ASN A 223 67.27 7.17 39.21
CA ASN A 223 67.60 5.77 39.56
C ASN A 223 66.70 4.86 40.45
N ALA A 224 66.57 3.63 39.92
CA ALA A 224 66.69 2.32 40.61
C ALA A 224 65.44 1.46 40.96
N LEU A 225 65.57 0.18 40.55
CA LEU A 225 65.07 -1.07 41.17
C LEU A 225 63.56 -1.45 41.14
N SER A 226 63.27 -2.54 40.41
CA SER A 226 62.20 -3.52 40.72
C SER A 226 62.78 -4.65 41.59
N PRO A 227 62.01 -5.40 42.42
CA PRO A 227 61.22 -6.55 41.89
C PRO A 227 59.94 -7.04 42.65
N LYS A 228 59.00 -7.72 41.92
CA LYS A 228 57.95 -8.69 42.39
C LYS A 228 56.77 -8.11 43.25
N SER A 229 55.59 -8.74 43.49
CA SER A 229 54.71 -9.79 42.86
C SER A 229 53.53 -10.17 43.82
N PRO A 230 52.47 -10.98 43.49
CA PRO A 230 51.89 -11.49 42.23
C PRO A 230 50.32 -11.18 42.11
N PRO A 231 49.35 -12.03 41.62
CA PRO A 231 48.35 -11.61 40.59
C PRO A 231 46.83 -11.91 40.94
N PRO A 232 45.91 -12.24 39.99
CA PRO A 232 44.91 -11.37 39.31
C PRO A 232 43.42 -11.79 39.63
N PRO A 233 42.31 -11.44 38.89
CA PRO A 233 42.02 -11.69 37.44
C PRO A 233 41.33 -10.51 36.67
N SER A 234 41.58 -10.30 35.37
CA SER A 234 40.75 -10.69 34.18
C SER A 234 39.46 -9.88 33.92
N SER A 235 39.01 -9.57 32.70
CA SER A 235 39.66 -9.36 31.37
C SER A 235 38.66 -8.67 30.41
N SER A 236 39.13 -8.22 29.24
CA SER A 236 38.40 -7.39 28.27
C SER A 236 37.23 -8.08 27.56
N TYR A 237 36.14 -7.34 27.30
CA TYR A 237 35.27 -7.62 26.14
C TYR A 237 35.70 -6.76 24.94
N ARG A 238 35.98 -7.41 23.82
CA ARG A 238 36.39 -6.75 22.57
C ARG A 238 35.22 -6.53 21.63
N ILE A 239 35.38 -5.47 20.83
CA ILE A 239 34.65 -5.18 19.60
C ILE A 239 34.42 -6.45 18.78
N ILE A 240 33.17 -6.73 18.42
CA ILE A 240 32.81 -7.71 17.39
C ILE A 240 32.15 -6.94 16.23
N SER A 241 32.90 -6.87 15.13
CA SER A 241 32.38 -6.39 13.84
C SER A 241 31.46 -7.45 13.24
N TRP A 242 30.25 -7.07 12.84
CA TRP A 242 29.36 -7.93 12.03
C TRP A 242 29.51 -7.57 10.55
N SER A 243 30.53 -8.14 9.94
CA SER A 243 30.68 -8.26 8.50
C SER A 243 31.52 -9.49 8.20
N ILE A 244 31.25 -10.12 7.06
CA ILE A 244 31.84 -11.39 6.57
C ILE A 244 31.28 -12.64 7.30
N LEU A 245 30.39 -13.37 6.61
CA LEU A 245 30.59 -14.77 6.23
C LEU A 245 29.41 -15.29 5.42
N ASN A 246 29.68 -15.72 4.18
CA ASN A 246 29.15 -16.95 3.58
C ASN A 246 29.84 -17.17 2.22
N TYR A 247 30.83 -18.05 2.19
CA TYR A 247 31.50 -18.53 0.97
C TYR A 247 31.13 -19.99 0.73
N ILE A 248 30.79 -20.31 -0.53
CA ILE A 248 30.99 -21.58 -1.25
C ILE A 248 30.63 -22.89 -0.53
N VAL A 249 29.63 -23.59 -1.08
CA VAL A 249 29.63 -25.07 -1.16
C VAL A 249 29.43 -25.44 -2.62
N LEU A 250 30.28 -26.32 -3.16
CA LEU A 250 30.32 -26.67 -4.58
C LEU A 250 30.13 -28.19 -4.79
N ALA A 251 29.10 -28.53 -5.57
CA ALA A 251 28.94 -29.72 -6.42
C ALA A 251 29.02 -31.16 -5.84
N VAL A 252 28.03 -32.00 -6.20
CA VAL A 252 28.13 -33.12 -7.19
C VAL A 252 27.00 -34.16 -6.98
N SER A 253 26.41 -34.64 -8.09
CA SER A 253 25.58 -35.87 -8.22
C SER A 253 24.18 -35.87 -7.57
N GLY A 254 23.13 -36.44 -8.20
CA GLY A 254 23.05 -37.13 -9.49
C GLY A 254 21.60 -37.46 -9.88
N ALA A 255 21.40 -37.90 -11.13
CA ALA A 255 20.07 -38.21 -11.68
C ALA A 255 19.47 -39.51 -11.12
N PHE A 256 18.14 -39.55 -10.98
CA PHE A 256 17.17 -40.67 -10.85
C PHE A 256 15.87 -40.04 -10.28
N ILE A 257 14.62 -40.28 -10.70
CA ILE A 257 13.96 -41.31 -11.52
C ILE A 257 12.76 -40.66 -12.25
N SER A 258 12.49 -41.07 -13.50
CA SER A 258 11.17 -40.89 -14.15
C SER A 258 10.22 -42.04 -13.77
N PHE A 259 8.91 -41.84 -13.80
CA PHE A 259 7.81 -42.74 -13.40
C PHE A 259 7.37 -42.67 -11.92
N LEU A 260 6.28 -41.91 -11.69
CA LEU A 260 4.97 -42.51 -11.40
C LEU A 260 3.86 -41.64 -11.99
#